data_AF-A0A1Y2DI36-F1
#
_entry.id   AF-A0A1Y2DI36-F1
#
_cell.length_a   1.000
_cell.length_b   1.000
_cell.length_c   1.000
_cell.angle_alpha   90.00
_cell.angle_beta   90.00
_cell.angle_gamma   90.00
#
_symmetry.space_group_name_H-M   'P 1'
#
loop_
_entity.id
_entity.type
_entity.pdbx_description
1 polymer ?
#
loop_
_entity_poly.entity_id
_entity_poly.type
_entity_poly.pdbx_seq_one_letter_code
_entity_poly.pdbx_strand_id
1 'polypeptide(L)'
;MAVVAVTATPLKLSLKNKLGGQLNAYVTGQDTAGDVVMLAPDGSWYHPDAGGSTSPVQINAANVTLPLTGDVTELTIPDFISAGRIWVAVGELQFFTLVEPSAVNPDDPSADVNWGFVELTNTEKSGIYANISFVDWVGLLLGMSLTLGSGEVQTVEGLAKNAVSSICNDMKTQAADGQPWDKMCVSDASDYTDYANKVWDQYTNQDLVFDTQNAGNTTCRANGDQLTCTNDNRAYARPTVGDIWGCNSGPFAMTQDDNDIHKAVVPRLCAAFQRSTLLLDGGDVQPSSAVGKDTYYKETPTNHYSRIVHNYLVGGRGYAFAYDDVNPDGENAAGVVSGPSPQELAITIGGA
;
A
#
# COMPACT_ATOMS: atom_id res chain seq x y z
N MET A 1 41.25 -10.83 9.13
CA MET A 1 40.20 -11.22 8.17
C MET A 1 39.98 -10.04 7.26
N ALA A 2 40.19 -10.20 5.96
CA ALA A 2 39.87 -9.16 4.99
C ALA A 2 38.34 -9.00 4.99
N VAL A 3 37.87 -7.75 5.12
CA VAL A 3 36.46 -7.43 4.87
C VAL A 3 36.25 -7.71 3.38
N VAL A 4 35.49 -8.76 3.07
CA VAL A 4 35.02 -8.98 1.70
C VAL A 4 34.10 -7.80 1.40
N ALA A 5 34.49 -6.94 0.46
CA ALA A 5 33.60 -5.91 -0.04
C ALA A 5 32.37 -6.61 -0.62
N VAL A 6 31.17 -6.24 -0.15
CA VAL A 6 29.93 -6.63 -0.79
C VAL A 6 30.03 -6.15 -2.23
N THR A 7 30.02 -7.07 -3.19
CA THR A 7 30.10 -6.70 -4.60
C THR A 7 28.78 -6.05 -4.97
N ALA A 8 28.81 -4.75 -5.25
CA ALA A 8 27.65 -4.02 -5.76
C ALA A 8 27.01 -4.82 -6.89
N THR A 9 25.70 -4.99 -6.83
CA THR A 9 24.93 -5.71 -7.86
C THR A 9 23.94 -4.73 -8.48
N PRO A 10 24.34 -4.02 -9.54
CA PRO A 10 23.50 -3.01 -10.17
C PRO A 10 22.23 -3.66 -10.74
N LEU A 11 21.08 -3.04 -10.48
CA LEU A 11 19.80 -3.46 -11.06
C LEU A 11 19.44 -2.51 -12.19
N LYS A 12 19.23 -3.06 -13.40
CA LYS A 12 18.68 -2.29 -14.51
C LYS A 12 17.21 -1.97 -14.25
N LEU A 13 16.85 -0.71 -14.42
CA LEU A 13 15.48 -0.23 -14.35
C LEU A 13 15.06 0.31 -15.73
N SER A 14 13.98 -0.23 -16.28
CA SER A 14 13.46 0.18 -17.60
C SER A 14 12.07 0.78 -17.49
N LEU A 15 11.95 2.09 -17.67
CA LEU A 15 10.69 2.83 -17.56
C LEU A 15 10.08 3.03 -18.95
N LYS A 16 8.96 2.36 -19.22
CA LYS A 16 8.27 2.34 -20.53
C LYS A 16 7.08 3.30 -20.50
N ASN A 17 7.21 4.44 -21.18
CA ASN A 17 6.17 5.47 -21.23
C ASN A 17 5.15 5.15 -22.34
N LYS A 18 4.02 4.52 -22.00
CA LYS A 18 2.87 4.34 -22.91
C LYS A 18 1.79 5.41 -22.75
N LEU A 19 1.87 6.22 -21.69
CA LEU A 19 0.93 7.31 -21.42
C LEU A 19 1.12 8.47 -22.41
N GLY A 20 2.36 8.69 -22.84
CA GLY A 20 2.76 9.85 -23.64
C GLY A 20 2.97 11.09 -22.78
N GLY A 21 3.53 12.14 -23.40
CA GLY A 21 3.90 13.37 -22.69
C GLY A 21 5.17 13.22 -21.84
N GLN A 22 5.53 14.31 -21.16
CA GLN A 22 6.70 14.35 -20.28
C GLN A 22 6.35 13.74 -18.92
N LEU A 23 7.18 12.81 -18.46
CA LEU A 23 7.10 12.21 -17.13
C LEU A 23 8.41 12.38 -16.40
N ASN A 24 8.35 12.35 -15.07
CA ASN A 24 9.52 12.28 -14.20
C ASN A 24 9.45 11.00 -13.36
N ALA A 25 10.60 10.43 -13.07
CA ALA A 25 10.75 9.37 -12.09
C ALA A 25 11.68 9.78 -10.95
N TYR A 26 11.56 9.05 -9.85
CA TYR A 26 12.37 9.19 -8.65
C TYR A 26 12.57 7.79 -8.07
N VAL A 27 13.69 7.56 -7.38
CA VAL A 27 13.91 6.32 -6.63
C VAL A 27 14.30 6.72 -5.22
N THR A 28 13.59 6.22 -4.21
CA THR A 28 13.91 6.36 -2.78
C THR A 28 14.16 4.99 -2.17
N GLY A 29 14.86 4.94 -1.03
CA GLY A 29 14.96 3.75 -0.19
C GLY A 29 16.07 3.87 0.85
N GLN A 30 16.57 2.73 1.31
CA GLN A 30 17.71 2.61 2.21
C GLN A 30 18.85 1.88 1.53
N ASP A 31 20.08 2.39 1.66
CA ASP A 31 21.27 1.71 1.19
C ASP A 31 21.71 0.56 2.12
N THR A 32 22.85 -0.07 1.82
CA THR A 32 23.38 -1.19 2.60
C THR A 32 23.85 -0.82 4.01
N ALA A 33 24.06 0.47 4.30
CA ALA A 33 24.31 0.97 5.65
C ALA A 33 23.02 1.25 6.43
N GLY A 34 21.87 1.26 5.75
CA GLY A 34 20.57 1.62 6.31
C GLY A 34 20.27 3.11 6.22
N ASP A 35 21.10 3.89 5.53
CA ASP A 35 20.91 5.32 5.34
C ASP A 35 19.87 5.58 4.25
N VAL A 36 19.02 6.60 4.44
CA VAL A 36 18.03 7.00 3.44
C VAL A 36 18.76 7.58 2.22
N VAL A 37 18.39 7.08 1.04
CA VAL A 37 18.98 7.47 -0.25
C VAL A 37 17.92 7.78 -1.29
N MET A 38 18.31 8.61 -2.25
CA MET A 38 17.61 8.79 -3.53
C MET A 38 18.56 8.54 -4.69
N LEU A 39 18.05 8.10 -5.85
CA LEU A 39 18.87 7.97 -7.06
C LEU A 39 19.07 9.34 -7.71
N ALA A 40 20.33 9.74 -7.88
CA ALA A 40 20.69 10.96 -8.59
C ALA A 40 20.70 10.75 -10.12
N PRO A 41 20.57 11.82 -10.92
CA PRO A 41 20.63 11.75 -12.39
C PRO A 41 21.93 11.16 -12.96
N ASP A 42 23.03 11.19 -12.20
CA ASP A 42 24.32 10.60 -12.58
C ASP A 42 24.43 9.10 -12.25
N GLY A 43 23.39 8.51 -11.66
CA GLY A 43 23.34 7.10 -11.29
C GLY A 43 23.92 6.77 -9.91
N SER A 44 24.35 7.77 -9.13
CA SER A 44 24.83 7.59 -7.76
C SER A 44 23.73 7.72 -6.70
N TRP A 45 24.02 7.30 -5.46
CA TRP A 45 23.16 7.60 -4.33
C TRP A 45 23.34 9.05 -3.88
N TYR A 46 22.23 9.77 -3.81
CA TYR A 46 22.10 11.05 -3.12
C TYR A 46 21.58 10.78 -1.71
N HIS A 47 22.32 11.21 -0.69
CA HIS A 47 21.91 11.13 0.72
C HIS A 47 21.28 12.46 1.13
N PRO A 48 19.96 12.53 1.40
CA PRO A 48 19.33 13.74 1.87
C PRO A 48 19.87 14.15 3.25
N ASP A 49 20.36 15.39 3.37
CA ASP A 49 20.87 15.94 4.62
C ASP A 49 20.00 17.12 5.08
N ALA A 50 19.49 17.03 6.30
CA ALA A 50 18.73 18.11 6.93
C ALA A 50 19.62 19.25 7.45
N GLY A 51 20.96 19.10 7.41
CA GLY A 51 21.90 20.11 7.87
C GLY A 51 21.76 20.44 9.35
N GLY A 52 21.32 19.47 10.16
CA GLY A 52 20.99 19.66 11.58
C GLY A 52 19.62 20.29 11.86
N SER A 53 18.79 20.53 10.83
CA SER A 53 17.40 20.95 11.01
C SER A 53 16.58 19.86 11.69
N THR A 54 15.69 20.26 12.60
CA THR A 54 14.69 19.38 13.21
C THR A 54 13.37 19.36 12.43
N SER A 55 13.25 20.19 11.40
CA SER A 55 12.11 20.21 10.46
C SER A 55 12.55 19.65 9.10
N PRO A 56 11.64 18.97 8.36
CA PRO A 56 11.94 18.48 7.02
C PRO A 56 12.44 19.60 6.10
N VAL A 57 13.58 19.37 5.45
CA VAL A 57 14.18 20.30 4.49
C VAL A 57 13.85 19.81 3.08
N GLN A 58 13.38 20.70 2.22
CA GLN A 58 13.07 20.36 0.84
C GLN A 58 14.33 19.92 0.10
N ILE A 59 14.24 18.79 -0.60
CA ILE A 59 15.31 18.29 -1.46
C ILE A 59 15.26 19.07 -2.78
N ASN A 60 16.42 19.56 -3.23
CA ASN A 60 16.51 20.21 -4.53
C ASN A 60 16.19 19.22 -5.64
N ALA A 61 15.13 19.48 -6.42
CA ALA A 61 14.67 18.62 -7.50
C ALA A 61 15.77 18.28 -8.52
N ALA A 62 16.72 19.18 -8.77
CA ALA A 62 17.84 18.94 -9.68
C ALA A 62 18.75 17.78 -9.25
N ASN A 63 18.75 17.43 -7.96
CA ASN A 63 19.57 16.34 -7.42
C ASN A 63 18.94 14.96 -7.60
N VAL A 64 17.61 14.88 -7.83
CA VAL A 64 16.86 13.62 -7.69
C VAL A 64 15.81 13.37 -8.77
N THR A 65 15.49 14.37 -9.59
CA THR A 65 14.53 14.21 -10.69
C THR A 65 15.16 13.44 -11.84
N LEU A 66 14.52 12.37 -12.27
CA LEU A 66 14.95 11.55 -13.41
C LEU A 66 13.92 11.72 -14.56
N PRO A 67 14.13 12.66 -15.50
CA PRO A 67 13.20 12.87 -16.60
C PRO A 67 13.14 11.64 -17.51
N LEU A 68 11.93 11.18 -17.84
CA LEU A 68 11.77 10.12 -18.84
C LEU A 68 11.90 10.74 -20.23
N THR A 69 12.74 10.11 -21.05
CA THR A 69 13.00 10.51 -22.43
C THR A 69 12.68 9.35 -23.37
N GLY A 70 11.91 9.64 -24.43
CA GLY A 70 11.51 8.64 -25.42
C GLY A 70 10.50 7.60 -24.88
N ASP A 71 10.34 6.51 -25.62
CA ASP A 71 9.38 5.44 -25.27
C ASP A 71 9.88 4.58 -24.10
N VAL A 72 11.20 4.44 -23.95
CA VAL A 72 11.85 3.69 -22.86
C VAL A 72 13.02 4.50 -22.33
N THR A 73 13.05 4.72 -21.02
CA THR A 73 14.18 5.30 -20.29
C THR A 73 14.84 4.21 -19.45
N GLU A 74 16.15 4.03 -19.62
CA GLU A 74 16.93 3.08 -18.83
C GLU A 74 17.70 3.80 -17.72
N LEU A 75 17.56 3.29 -16.50
CA LEU A 75 18.23 3.75 -15.29
C LEU A 75 18.95 2.55 -14.66
N THR A 76 19.86 2.83 -13.74
CA THR A 76 20.54 1.78 -12.97
C THR A 76 20.47 2.13 -11.49
N ILE A 77 19.94 1.22 -10.69
CA ILE A 77 20.09 1.27 -9.24
C ILE A 77 21.49 0.70 -8.93
N PRO A 78 22.42 1.50 -8.38
CA PRO A 78 23.84 1.17 -8.39
C PRO A 78 24.24 0.04 -7.43
N ASP A 79 23.45 -0.21 -6.39
CA ASP A 79 23.70 -1.25 -5.38
C ASP A 79 22.38 -1.77 -4.78
N PHE A 80 22.47 -2.72 -3.84
CA PHE A 80 21.32 -3.19 -3.07
C PHE A 80 20.58 -2.05 -2.37
N ILE A 81 19.26 -2.20 -2.30
CA ILE A 81 18.33 -1.21 -1.76
C ILE A 81 17.22 -1.93 -0.99
N SER A 82 16.88 -1.44 0.20
CA SER A 82 15.73 -1.90 0.97
C SER A 82 14.73 -0.79 1.19
N ALA A 83 13.46 -1.16 1.48
CA ALA A 83 12.37 -0.20 1.67
C ALA A 83 12.28 0.82 0.53
N GLY A 84 12.52 0.36 -0.70
CA GLY A 84 12.64 1.21 -1.86
C GLY A 84 11.29 1.50 -2.52
N ARG A 85 11.19 2.67 -3.15
CA ARG A 85 10.07 3.07 -4.00
C ARG A 85 10.58 3.68 -5.29
N ILE A 86 10.02 3.26 -6.42
CA ILE A 86 10.24 3.84 -7.74
C ILE A 86 8.97 4.61 -8.11
N TRP A 87 9.07 5.93 -8.03
CA TRP A 87 7.97 6.87 -8.24
C TRP A 87 7.93 7.29 -9.70
N VAL A 88 6.73 7.48 -10.26
CA VAL A 88 6.53 8.08 -11.58
C VAL A 88 5.43 9.12 -11.48
N ALA A 89 5.65 10.29 -12.08
CA ALA A 89 4.72 11.42 -12.03
C ALA A 89 4.55 12.13 -13.38
N VAL A 90 3.32 12.57 -13.64
CA VAL A 90 3.00 13.59 -14.65
C VAL A 90 3.18 14.97 -14.00
N GLY A 91 4.44 15.42 -13.92
CA GLY A 91 4.81 16.63 -13.18
C GLY A 91 6.02 16.41 -12.28
N GLU A 92 6.27 17.36 -11.39
CA GLU A 92 7.37 17.30 -10.42
C GLU A 92 6.83 16.87 -9.05
N LEU A 93 7.48 15.91 -8.39
CA LEU A 93 7.17 15.54 -7.00
C LEU A 93 8.13 16.25 -6.07
N GLN A 94 7.62 16.74 -4.94
CA GLN A 94 8.44 17.37 -3.92
C GLN A 94 8.77 16.38 -2.81
N PHE A 95 10.06 16.21 -2.55
CA PHE A 95 10.57 15.38 -1.46
C PHE A 95 11.21 16.25 -0.39
N PHE A 96 11.10 15.81 0.86
CA PHE A 96 11.73 16.45 2.00
C PHE A 96 12.54 15.42 2.78
N THR A 97 13.55 15.86 3.53
CA THR A 97 14.34 14.96 4.36
C THR A 97 13.43 14.17 5.32
N LEU A 98 13.54 12.83 5.29
CA LEU A 98 12.74 11.88 6.10
C LEU A 98 11.22 11.85 5.80
N VAL A 99 10.76 12.51 4.74
CA VAL A 99 9.33 12.60 4.41
C VAL A 99 9.09 12.39 2.92
N GLU A 100 8.23 11.42 2.61
CA GLU A 100 7.77 11.13 1.26
C GLU A 100 6.44 11.85 0.95
N PRO A 101 6.08 12.06 -0.34
CA PRO A 101 4.82 12.69 -0.72
C PRO A 101 3.59 11.98 -0.13
N SER A 102 2.60 12.76 0.33
CA SER A 102 1.36 12.24 0.90
C SER A 102 0.17 12.41 -0.04
N ALA A 103 -0.39 11.30 -0.52
CA ALA A 103 -1.59 11.31 -1.37
C ALA A 103 -2.89 11.69 -0.62
N VAL A 104 -2.86 11.71 0.71
CA VAL A 104 -4.04 11.92 1.58
C VAL A 104 -4.02 13.25 2.33
N ASN A 105 -2.94 14.01 2.20
CA ASN A 105 -2.83 15.36 2.73
C ASN A 105 -3.09 16.38 1.61
N PRO A 106 -4.24 17.09 1.60
CA PRO A 106 -4.54 18.07 0.55
C PRO A 106 -3.61 19.29 0.57
N ASP A 107 -2.90 19.52 1.68
CA ASP A 107 -1.88 20.58 1.79
C ASP A 107 -0.48 20.11 1.37
N ASP A 108 -0.33 18.83 0.96
CA ASP A 108 0.94 18.34 0.42
C ASP A 108 1.29 19.10 -0.87
N PRO A 109 2.55 19.56 -1.04
CA PRO A 109 2.95 20.27 -2.25
C PRO A 109 2.83 19.46 -3.55
N SER A 110 2.63 18.14 -3.46
CA SER A 110 2.43 17.22 -4.58
C SER A 110 0.98 16.71 -4.68
N ALA A 111 0.04 17.30 -3.92
CA ALA A 111 -1.35 16.83 -3.85
C ALA A 111 -2.10 16.92 -5.18
N ASP A 112 -1.72 17.84 -6.08
CA ASP A 112 -2.32 18.04 -7.40
C ASP A 112 -1.55 17.32 -8.53
N VAL A 113 -0.47 16.61 -8.20
CA VAL A 113 0.34 15.87 -9.16
C VAL A 113 -0.27 14.50 -9.38
N ASN A 114 -0.29 14.02 -10.63
CA ASN A 114 -0.72 12.65 -10.92
C ASN A 114 0.50 11.70 -10.89
N TRP A 115 0.54 10.83 -9.89
CA TRP A 115 1.68 9.94 -9.67
C TRP A 115 1.28 8.56 -9.14
N GLY A 116 2.24 7.65 -9.11
CA GLY A 116 2.16 6.31 -8.54
C GLY A 116 3.56 5.77 -8.30
N PHE A 117 3.66 4.63 -7.60
CA PHE A 117 4.95 3.99 -7.35
C PHE A 117 4.91 2.46 -7.44
N VAL A 118 6.10 1.89 -7.62
CA VAL A 118 6.40 0.46 -7.43
C VAL A 118 7.31 0.35 -6.21
N GLU A 119 6.97 -0.55 -5.29
CA GLU A 119 7.79 -0.85 -4.12
C GLU A 119 8.80 -1.94 -4.45
N LEU A 120 9.99 -1.89 -3.85
CA LEU A 120 10.99 -2.95 -3.98
C LEU A 120 11.89 -3.09 -2.74
N THR A 121 12.41 -4.30 -2.58
CA THR A 121 13.59 -4.57 -1.76
C THR A 121 14.46 -5.55 -2.52
N ASN A 122 15.71 -5.16 -2.79
CA ASN A 122 16.72 -5.96 -3.45
C ASN A 122 17.95 -6.07 -2.54
N THR A 123 18.22 -7.26 -2.03
CA THR A 123 19.33 -7.51 -1.10
C THR A 123 20.17 -8.70 -1.54
N GLU A 124 21.44 -8.73 -1.13
CA GLU A 124 22.35 -9.84 -1.43
C GLU A 124 21.77 -11.19 -0.99
N LYS A 125 21.17 -11.23 0.20
CA LYS A 125 20.69 -12.47 0.81
C LYS A 125 19.39 -12.98 0.20
N SER A 126 18.45 -12.09 -0.09
CA SER A 126 17.08 -12.47 -0.41
C SER A 126 16.73 -12.28 -1.89
N GLY A 127 17.62 -11.68 -2.69
CA GLY A 127 17.29 -11.25 -4.05
C GLY A 127 16.32 -10.08 -4.03
N ILE A 128 15.46 -10.00 -5.05
CA ILE A 128 14.46 -8.95 -5.19
C ILE A 128 13.06 -9.43 -4.79
N TYR A 129 12.30 -8.51 -4.20
CA TYR A 129 10.85 -8.51 -4.14
C TYR A 129 10.39 -7.15 -4.66
N ALA A 130 9.39 -7.13 -5.54
CA ALA A 130 8.77 -5.88 -6.01
C ALA A 130 7.26 -6.05 -6.22
N ASN A 131 6.51 -4.97 -6.04
CA ASN A 131 5.05 -4.94 -6.15
C ASN A 131 4.54 -3.58 -6.62
N ILE A 132 3.41 -3.59 -7.34
CA ILE A 132 2.59 -2.39 -7.55
C ILE A 132 1.57 -2.35 -6.41
N SER A 133 1.43 -1.18 -5.78
CA SER A 133 0.56 -1.00 -4.62
C SER A 133 -0.61 -0.07 -4.93
N PHE A 134 -1.79 -0.47 -4.46
CA PHE A 134 -3.03 0.30 -4.40
C PHE A 134 -3.54 0.38 -2.95
N VAL A 135 -2.68 0.07 -1.97
CA VAL A 135 -3.00 0.11 -0.53
C VAL A 135 -3.42 1.51 -0.11
N ASP A 136 -2.72 2.53 -0.62
CA ASP A 136 -2.93 3.92 -0.25
C ASP A 136 -3.93 4.63 -1.17
N TRP A 137 -3.78 4.49 -2.50
CA TRP A 137 -4.74 4.98 -3.50
C TRP A 137 -4.52 4.33 -4.88
N VAL A 138 -5.46 4.54 -5.81
CA VAL A 138 -5.27 4.26 -7.24
C VAL A 138 -4.89 5.55 -7.96
N GLY A 139 -3.62 5.65 -8.35
CA GLY A 139 -3.08 6.80 -9.08
C GLY A 139 -2.75 6.50 -10.54
N LEU A 140 -1.53 6.84 -10.95
CA LEU A 140 -1.00 6.51 -12.26
C LEU A 140 -1.08 5.00 -12.52
N LEU A 141 -1.56 4.60 -13.71
CA LEU A 141 -1.72 3.19 -14.05
C LEU A 141 -0.35 2.57 -14.36
N LEU A 142 0.16 1.75 -13.45
CA LEU A 142 1.46 1.09 -13.55
C LEU A 142 1.30 -0.42 -13.77
N GLY A 143 2.20 -0.99 -14.59
CA GLY A 143 2.45 -2.41 -14.74
C GLY A 143 3.95 -2.69 -14.55
N MET A 144 4.36 -3.93 -14.31
CA MET A 144 5.77 -4.28 -14.12
C MET A 144 6.14 -5.66 -14.65
N SER A 145 7.43 -5.84 -14.94
CA SER A 145 8.03 -7.12 -15.32
C SER A 145 9.40 -7.25 -14.68
N LEU A 146 9.69 -8.40 -14.08
CA LEU A 146 10.99 -8.75 -13.52
C LEU A 146 11.65 -9.83 -14.39
N THR A 147 12.89 -9.59 -14.81
CA THR A 147 13.75 -10.57 -15.47
C THR A 147 14.85 -11.03 -14.51
N LEU A 148 14.95 -12.34 -14.29
CA LEU A 148 15.98 -12.94 -13.45
C LEU A 148 17.19 -13.42 -14.27
N GLY A 149 18.32 -13.66 -13.61
CA GLY A 149 19.53 -14.18 -14.25
C GLY A 149 19.36 -15.58 -14.86
N SER A 150 18.32 -16.33 -14.44
CA SER A 150 17.89 -17.59 -15.05
C SER A 150 17.26 -17.40 -16.44
N GLY A 151 16.88 -16.17 -16.81
CA GLY A 151 16.04 -15.86 -17.96
C GLY A 151 14.54 -15.94 -17.69
N GLU A 152 14.13 -16.29 -16.47
CA GLU A 152 12.72 -16.24 -16.06
C GLU A 152 12.20 -14.80 -16.09
N VAL A 153 10.98 -14.63 -16.61
CA VAL A 153 10.28 -13.34 -16.65
C VAL A 153 8.95 -13.47 -15.91
N GLN A 154 8.76 -12.64 -14.89
CA GLN A 154 7.51 -12.52 -14.14
C GLN A 154 6.85 -11.18 -14.43
N THR A 155 5.59 -11.19 -14.85
CA THR A 155 4.87 -9.97 -15.26
C THR A 155 3.62 -9.77 -14.42
N VAL A 156 3.37 -8.53 -14.03
CA VAL A 156 2.12 -8.04 -13.43
C VAL A 156 1.66 -6.85 -14.26
N GLU A 157 0.55 -7.02 -14.97
CA GLU A 157 0.10 -6.07 -15.99
C GLU A 157 -0.47 -4.78 -15.37
N GLY A 158 -0.95 -4.87 -14.12
CA GLY A 158 -1.58 -3.76 -13.42
C GLY A 158 -3.00 -3.50 -13.89
N LEU A 159 -3.47 -2.27 -13.71
CA LEU A 159 -4.84 -1.88 -14.02
C LEU A 159 -5.06 -1.68 -15.52
N ALA A 160 -6.26 -2.08 -15.99
CA ALA A 160 -6.71 -1.83 -17.34
C ALA A 160 -6.84 -0.32 -17.65
N LYS A 161 -6.82 0.05 -18.93
CA LYS A 161 -7.10 1.42 -19.35
C LYS A 161 -8.47 1.89 -18.84
N ASN A 162 -8.55 3.14 -18.41
CA ASN A 162 -9.73 3.78 -17.81
C ASN A 162 -10.15 3.21 -16.43
N ALA A 163 -9.37 2.31 -15.82
CA ALA A 163 -9.72 1.71 -14.54
C ALA A 163 -10.06 2.73 -13.46
N VAL A 164 -9.30 3.83 -13.34
CA VAL A 164 -9.58 4.88 -12.34
C VAL A 164 -11.03 5.38 -12.43
N SER A 165 -11.49 5.75 -13.62
CA SER A 165 -12.87 6.22 -13.81
C SER A 165 -13.92 5.13 -13.55
N SER A 166 -13.64 3.88 -13.94
CA SER A 166 -14.57 2.76 -13.78
C SER A 166 -14.67 2.31 -12.33
N ILE A 167 -13.54 2.17 -11.65
CA ILE A 167 -13.44 1.94 -10.19
C ILE A 167 -14.28 3.01 -9.49
N CYS A 168 -14.14 4.27 -9.89
CA CYS A 168 -14.89 5.33 -9.24
C CYS A 168 -16.40 5.30 -9.45
N ASN A 169 -16.86 4.91 -10.63
CA ASN A 169 -18.28 4.71 -10.87
C ASN A 169 -18.83 3.52 -10.07
N ASP A 170 -18.05 2.45 -9.94
CA ASP A 170 -18.43 1.27 -9.17
C ASP A 170 -18.45 1.56 -7.66
N MET A 171 -17.52 2.37 -7.14
CA MET A 171 -17.55 2.86 -5.76
C MET A 171 -18.82 3.68 -5.47
N LYS A 172 -19.17 4.61 -6.37
CA LYS A 172 -20.42 5.40 -6.26
C LYS A 172 -21.66 4.51 -6.26
N THR A 173 -21.66 3.47 -7.07
CA THR A 173 -22.74 2.48 -7.12
C THR A 173 -22.79 1.66 -5.83
N GLN A 174 -21.63 1.27 -5.31
CA GLN A 174 -21.50 0.47 -4.10
C GLN A 174 -22.02 1.20 -2.85
N ALA A 175 -21.95 2.54 -2.81
CA ALA A 175 -22.47 3.35 -1.71
C ALA A 175 -23.98 3.17 -1.43
N ALA A 176 -24.71 2.46 -2.30
CA ALA A 176 -26.08 2.01 -2.04
C ALA A 176 -26.22 1.13 -0.78
N ASP A 177 -25.12 0.52 -0.28
CA ASP A 177 -25.10 -0.23 0.98
C ASP A 177 -25.04 0.66 2.25
N GLY A 178 -25.03 1.99 2.07
CA GLY A 178 -24.99 2.98 3.15
C GLY A 178 -23.58 3.25 3.69
N GLN A 179 -22.55 2.59 3.16
CA GLN A 179 -21.15 2.92 3.43
C GLN A 179 -20.66 3.97 2.42
N PRO A 180 -19.83 4.95 2.82
CA PRO A 180 -19.45 6.04 1.92
C PRO A 180 -18.31 5.69 0.94
N TRP A 181 -18.47 4.60 0.18
CA TRP A 181 -17.56 4.22 -0.90
C TRP A 181 -17.42 5.33 -1.96
N ASP A 182 -18.49 6.06 -2.23
CA ASP A 182 -18.52 7.20 -3.15
C ASP A 182 -17.53 8.31 -2.78
N LYS A 183 -17.17 8.41 -1.49
CA LYS A 183 -16.21 9.39 -0.95
C LYS A 183 -14.75 8.98 -1.13
N MET A 184 -14.46 7.73 -1.50
CA MET A 184 -13.10 7.29 -1.85
C MET A 184 -12.66 7.79 -3.23
N CYS A 185 -13.60 8.31 -4.02
CA CYS A 185 -13.31 8.97 -5.28
C CYS A 185 -13.01 10.43 -5.08
N VAL A 186 -11.72 10.74 -5.03
CA VAL A 186 -11.26 12.12 -4.91
C VAL A 186 -11.38 12.79 -6.29
N SER A 187 -12.48 13.50 -6.51
CA SER A 187 -12.65 14.49 -7.57
C SER A 187 -13.18 15.77 -6.93
N ASP A 188 -12.27 16.60 -6.40
CA ASP A 188 -12.55 17.78 -5.56
C ASP A 188 -13.38 17.48 -4.27
N ALA A 189 -13.03 18.17 -3.17
CA ALA A 189 -13.28 17.76 -1.78
C ALA A 189 -14.74 17.86 -1.27
N SER A 190 -15.21 16.83 -0.52
CA SER A 190 -16.04 16.84 0.74
C SER A 190 -16.94 15.57 0.93
N ASP A 191 -17.20 14.96 2.09
CA ASP A 191 -16.56 14.75 3.41
C ASP A 191 -17.29 13.55 4.12
N TYR A 192 -16.69 12.86 5.12
CA TYR A 192 -17.19 11.60 5.78
C TYR A 192 -17.82 11.81 7.18
N THR A 193 -17.99 13.06 7.59
CA THR A 193 -18.32 13.50 8.95
C THR A 193 -19.72 13.07 9.44
N ASP A 194 -20.67 12.82 8.53
CA ASP A 194 -22.07 12.64 8.90
C ASP A 194 -22.43 11.26 9.47
N TYR A 195 -21.67 10.21 9.12
CA TYR A 195 -21.98 8.84 9.57
C TYR A 195 -21.46 8.58 11.00
N ALA A 196 -20.23 9.02 11.29
CA ALA A 196 -19.64 8.91 12.63
C ALA A 196 -20.44 9.68 13.69
N ASN A 197 -21.05 10.81 13.31
CA ASN A 197 -21.94 11.56 14.19
C ASN A 197 -23.24 10.81 14.50
N LYS A 198 -23.88 10.18 13.51
CA LYS A 198 -25.14 9.42 13.72
C LYS A 198 -25.01 8.26 14.70
N VAL A 199 -23.91 7.50 14.63
CA VAL A 199 -23.64 6.37 15.54
C VAL A 199 -23.43 6.88 16.97
N TRP A 200 -22.71 7.99 17.11
CA TRP A 200 -22.40 8.56 18.42
C TRP A 200 -23.60 9.26 19.07
N ASP A 201 -24.43 9.93 18.27
CA ASP A 201 -25.68 10.56 18.70
C ASP A 201 -26.70 9.51 19.19
N GLN A 202 -26.76 8.36 18.53
CA GLN A 202 -27.66 7.26 18.90
C GLN A 202 -27.32 6.71 20.30
N TYR A 203 -26.04 6.40 20.55
CA TYR A 203 -25.60 5.81 21.82
C TYR A 203 -25.30 6.84 22.92
N THR A 204 -25.58 8.12 22.67
CA THR A 204 -25.76 9.13 23.74
C THR A 204 -27.07 8.86 24.50
N ASN A 205 -28.11 8.42 23.79
CA ASN A 205 -29.46 8.26 24.35
C ASN A 205 -29.88 6.81 24.56
N GLN A 206 -29.11 5.86 24.06
CA GLN A 206 -29.36 4.42 24.17
C GLN A 206 -28.14 3.70 24.74
N ASP A 207 -28.36 2.75 25.64
CA ASP A 207 -27.30 1.87 26.15
C ASP A 207 -26.80 0.93 25.06
N LEU A 208 -25.47 0.86 24.91
CA LEU A 208 -24.78 -0.13 24.09
C LEU A 208 -24.24 -1.21 25.01
N VAL A 209 -24.74 -2.44 24.90
CA VAL A 209 -24.29 -3.55 25.75
C VAL A 209 -23.31 -4.41 24.96
N PHE A 210 -22.08 -4.51 25.44
CA PHE A 210 -21.11 -5.47 24.92
C PHE A 210 -21.08 -6.71 25.80
N ASP A 211 -21.26 -7.88 25.19
CA ASP A 211 -20.96 -9.14 25.84
C ASP A 211 -19.45 -9.36 25.82
N THR A 212 -18.81 -9.19 26.98
CA THR A 212 -17.35 -9.36 27.14
C THR A 212 -16.93 -10.82 27.32
N GLN A 213 -17.91 -11.74 27.26
CA GLN A 213 -17.80 -13.19 27.43
C GLN A 213 -17.32 -13.64 28.82
N ASN A 214 -16.16 -13.17 29.27
CA ASN A 214 -15.51 -13.64 30.50
C ASN A 214 -15.68 -12.70 31.70
N ALA A 215 -16.00 -11.41 31.50
CA ALA A 215 -16.26 -10.44 32.57
C ALA A 215 -17.75 -10.07 32.71
N GLY A 216 -18.62 -10.74 31.95
CA GLY A 216 -20.06 -10.47 31.86
C GLY A 216 -20.39 -9.31 30.91
N ASN A 217 -21.68 -9.12 30.65
CA ASN A 217 -22.12 -8.01 29.80
C ASN A 217 -21.74 -6.67 30.45
N THR A 218 -21.03 -5.82 29.70
CA THR A 218 -20.78 -4.44 30.10
C THR A 218 -21.69 -3.50 29.33
N THR A 219 -22.31 -2.58 30.05
CA THR A 219 -23.09 -1.51 29.44
C THR A 219 -22.20 -0.30 29.25
N CYS A 220 -22.23 0.23 28.03
CA CYS A 220 -21.47 1.39 27.62
C CYS A 220 -22.40 2.50 27.18
N ARG A 221 -21.94 3.72 27.42
CA ARG A 221 -22.64 4.93 27.03
C ARG A 221 -21.67 5.92 26.43
N ALA A 222 -22.07 6.53 25.32
CA ALA A 222 -21.32 7.63 24.74
C ALA A 222 -21.62 8.91 25.55
N ASN A 223 -20.57 9.63 25.92
CA ASN A 223 -20.67 10.94 26.53
C ASN A 223 -19.53 11.82 25.99
N GLY A 224 -19.87 12.86 25.22
CA GLY A 224 -18.87 13.61 24.47
C GLY A 224 -18.16 12.69 23.45
N ASP A 225 -16.85 12.76 23.33
CA ASP A 225 -16.07 11.93 22.39
C ASP A 225 -15.62 10.58 22.94
N GLN A 226 -16.19 10.17 24.07
CA GLN A 226 -15.76 8.98 24.79
C GLN A 226 -16.93 8.03 25.02
N LEU A 227 -16.69 6.76 24.69
CA LEU A 227 -17.55 5.66 25.06
C LEU A 227 -16.99 5.06 26.36
N THR A 228 -17.74 5.19 27.44
CA THR A 228 -17.37 4.65 28.76
C THR A 228 -18.16 3.40 29.03
N CYS A 229 -17.47 2.34 29.46
CA CYS A 229 -18.05 1.04 29.74
C CYS A 229 -17.98 0.72 31.23
N THR A 230 -19.04 0.09 31.76
CA THR A 230 -19.10 -0.28 33.18
C THR A 230 -18.03 -1.33 33.50
N ASN A 231 -17.23 -1.12 34.55
CA ASN A 231 -16.07 -1.94 34.93
C ASN A 231 -14.84 -1.87 34.00
N ASP A 232 -14.82 -0.97 33.03
CA ASP A 232 -13.61 -0.67 32.26
C ASP A 232 -12.76 0.39 32.97
N ASN A 233 -11.43 0.29 32.84
CA ASN A 233 -10.48 1.20 33.43
C ASN A 233 -10.15 2.41 32.52
N ARG A 234 -10.60 2.41 31.26
CA ARG A 234 -10.41 3.53 30.34
C ARG A 234 -11.60 3.68 29.39
N ALA A 235 -11.84 4.90 28.94
CA ALA A 235 -12.82 5.17 27.90
C ALA A 235 -12.24 4.93 26.50
N TYR A 236 -13.11 4.55 25.57
CA TYR A 236 -12.78 4.40 24.17
C TYR A 236 -13.05 5.72 23.45
N ALA A 237 -12.04 6.22 22.74
CA ALA A 237 -12.26 7.29 21.77
C ALA A 237 -13.08 6.73 20.59
N ARG A 238 -13.86 7.58 19.93
CA ARG A 238 -14.57 7.23 18.71
C ARG A 238 -13.61 6.62 17.68
N PRO A 239 -13.74 5.32 17.32
CA PRO A 239 -12.88 4.70 16.33
C PRO A 239 -13.16 5.30 14.95
N THR A 240 -12.17 5.22 14.07
CA THR A 240 -12.27 5.76 12.71
C THR A 240 -12.26 4.64 11.69
N VAL A 241 -12.81 4.91 10.51
CA VAL A 241 -12.73 4.02 9.35
C VAL A 241 -11.26 3.69 8.98
N GLY A 242 -10.32 4.56 9.34
CA GLY A 242 -8.89 4.36 9.14
C GLY A 242 -8.31 3.16 9.91
N ASP A 243 -8.87 2.78 11.06
CA ASP A 243 -8.36 1.69 11.89
C ASP A 243 -8.53 0.30 11.22
N ILE A 244 -9.62 0.12 10.47
CA ILE A 244 -9.96 -1.14 9.79
C ILE A 244 -9.28 -1.23 8.42
N TRP A 245 -9.23 -0.12 7.68
CA TRP A 245 -8.63 -0.08 6.35
C TRP A 245 -7.10 -0.10 6.39
N GLY A 246 -6.49 0.46 7.44
CA GLY A 246 -5.03 0.53 7.57
C GLY A 246 -4.35 -0.76 8.04
N CYS A 247 -5.08 -1.74 8.60
CA CYS A 247 -4.54 -2.96 9.22
C CYS A 247 -3.29 -2.74 10.10
N ASN A 248 -3.24 -1.62 10.82
CA ASN A 248 -2.06 -1.18 11.58
C ASN A 248 -2.39 -0.62 12.98
N SER A 249 -3.66 -0.64 13.38
CA SER A 249 -4.13 -0.25 14.71
C SER A 249 -5.12 -1.28 15.26
N GLY A 250 -5.54 -1.14 16.52
CA GLY A 250 -6.48 -2.06 17.16
C GLY A 250 -5.97 -3.53 17.17
N PRO A 251 -6.75 -4.52 16.71
CA PRO A 251 -6.36 -5.94 16.72
C PRO A 251 -5.28 -6.29 15.69
N PHE A 252 -4.92 -5.34 14.82
CA PHE A 252 -3.88 -5.48 13.80
C PHE A 252 -2.60 -4.72 14.17
N ALA A 253 -2.56 -4.09 15.35
CA ALA A 253 -1.36 -3.43 15.84
C ALA A 253 -0.30 -4.47 16.21
N MET A 254 0.92 -4.29 15.70
CA MET A 254 2.09 -5.06 16.11
C MET A 254 3.01 -4.22 16.98
N THR A 255 3.55 -4.85 18.01
CA THR A 255 4.53 -4.27 18.92
C THR A 255 5.83 -5.06 18.89
N GLN A 256 6.91 -4.45 19.37
CA GLN A 256 8.23 -5.08 19.36
C GLN A 256 8.28 -6.35 20.23
N ASP A 257 7.44 -6.42 21.26
CA ASP A 257 7.35 -7.53 22.22
C ASP A 257 6.51 -8.71 21.71
N ASP A 258 5.85 -8.58 20.56
CA ASP A 258 5.03 -9.64 20.00
C ASP A 258 5.89 -10.84 19.57
N ASN A 259 5.43 -12.04 19.94
CA ASN A 259 6.08 -13.27 19.57
C ASN A 259 5.80 -13.64 18.09
N ASP A 260 6.54 -14.63 17.58
CA ASP A 260 6.46 -15.04 16.18
C ASP A 260 5.06 -15.53 15.78
N ILE A 261 4.29 -16.09 16.72
CA ILE A 261 2.92 -16.55 16.48
C ILE A 261 2.01 -15.35 16.23
N HIS A 262 2.07 -14.32 17.08
CA HIS A 262 1.26 -13.12 16.92
C HIS A 262 1.58 -12.42 15.58
N LYS A 263 2.87 -12.26 15.27
CA LYS A 263 3.35 -11.71 13.99
C LYS A 263 2.89 -12.53 12.77
N ALA A 264 2.72 -13.84 12.91
CA ALA A 264 2.19 -14.68 11.84
C ALA A 264 0.66 -14.61 11.71
N VAL A 265 -0.08 -14.44 12.81
CA VAL A 265 -1.55 -14.43 12.81
C VAL A 265 -2.11 -13.13 12.24
N VAL A 266 -1.55 -11.97 12.60
CA VAL A 266 -2.08 -10.64 12.22
C VAL A 266 -2.29 -10.48 10.70
N PRO A 267 -1.31 -10.81 9.83
CA PRO A 267 -1.50 -10.70 8.38
C PRO A 267 -2.63 -11.58 7.86
N ARG A 268 -2.73 -12.82 8.36
CA ARG A 268 -3.73 -13.81 7.95
C ARG A 268 -5.13 -13.41 8.37
N LEU A 269 -5.25 -12.87 9.58
CA LEU A 269 -6.51 -12.38 10.11
C LEU A 269 -7.01 -11.15 9.34
N CYS A 270 -6.13 -10.15 9.09
CA CYS A 270 -6.49 -9.00 8.26
C CYS A 270 -6.92 -9.44 6.85
N ALA A 271 -6.15 -10.29 6.17
CA ALA A 271 -6.49 -10.76 4.84
C ALA A 271 -7.83 -11.49 4.79
N ALA A 272 -8.11 -12.34 5.78
CA ALA A 272 -9.37 -13.09 5.85
C ALA A 272 -10.59 -12.19 6.12
N PHE A 273 -10.44 -11.13 6.92
CA PHE A 273 -11.49 -10.13 7.11
C PHE A 273 -11.70 -9.27 5.86
N GLN A 274 -10.62 -8.77 5.26
CA GLN A 274 -10.67 -7.94 4.05
C GLN A 274 -11.36 -8.70 2.90
N ARG A 275 -11.09 -10.00 2.76
CA ARG A 275 -11.66 -10.88 1.72
C ARG A 275 -12.95 -11.60 2.11
N SER A 276 -13.45 -11.37 3.33
CA SER A 276 -14.63 -12.00 3.91
C SER A 276 -14.64 -13.53 3.78
N THR A 277 -13.54 -14.19 4.15
CA THR A 277 -13.35 -15.65 3.93
C THR A 277 -13.63 -16.53 5.14
N LEU A 278 -13.69 -15.95 6.35
CA LEU A 278 -13.76 -16.72 7.60
C LEU A 278 -15.03 -17.57 7.76
N LEU A 279 -16.14 -17.19 7.12
CA LEU A 279 -17.44 -17.88 7.22
C LEU A 279 -17.72 -18.82 6.04
N LEU A 280 -16.78 -18.93 5.09
CA LEU A 280 -16.87 -19.86 3.98
C LEU A 280 -16.53 -21.29 4.43
N ASP A 281 -17.01 -22.30 3.70
CA ASP A 281 -16.60 -23.69 3.94
C ASP A 281 -15.08 -23.84 3.74
N GLY A 282 -14.38 -24.36 4.76
CA GLY A 282 -12.92 -24.41 4.81
C GLY A 282 -12.23 -23.09 5.19
N GLY A 283 -13.00 -22.05 5.54
CA GLY A 283 -12.53 -20.74 6.00
C GLY A 283 -12.06 -20.70 7.45
N ASP A 284 -12.26 -21.78 8.19
CA ASP A 284 -11.70 -22.03 9.53
C ASP A 284 -10.18 -22.30 9.50
N VAL A 285 -9.60 -22.47 8.30
CA VAL A 285 -8.16 -22.52 8.05
C VAL A 285 -7.77 -21.32 7.18
N GLN A 286 -6.78 -20.52 7.59
CA GLN A 286 -6.38 -19.30 6.85
C GLN A 286 -4.86 -19.15 6.74
N PRO A 287 -4.32 -18.97 5.51
CA PRO A 287 -5.00 -19.18 4.23
C PRO A 287 -5.30 -20.68 4.02
N SER A 288 -6.36 -21.00 3.28
CA SER A 288 -6.76 -22.37 2.96
C SER A 288 -6.84 -22.57 1.45
N SER A 289 -6.38 -23.71 0.96
CA SER A 289 -6.54 -24.08 -0.45
C SER A 289 -8.00 -24.30 -0.86
N ALA A 290 -8.91 -24.46 0.10
CA ALA A 290 -10.36 -24.52 -0.15
C ALA A 290 -10.98 -23.14 -0.38
N VAL A 291 -10.32 -22.08 0.09
CA VAL A 291 -10.80 -20.69 0.06
C VAL A 291 -9.75 -19.82 -0.60
N GLY A 292 -9.63 -19.99 -1.92
CA GLY A 292 -8.71 -19.24 -2.78
C GLY A 292 -9.38 -18.08 -3.51
N LYS A 293 -8.65 -17.45 -4.42
CA LYS A 293 -9.07 -16.22 -5.13
C LYS A 293 -10.52 -16.21 -5.67
N ASP A 294 -11.03 -17.36 -6.11
CA ASP A 294 -12.35 -17.48 -6.76
C ASP A 294 -13.51 -17.28 -5.76
N THR A 295 -13.20 -17.38 -4.46
CA THR A 295 -14.15 -17.27 -3.35
C THR A 295 -14.06 -15.92 -2.61
N TYR A 296 -13.03 -15.11 -2.89
CA TYR A 296 -12.84 -13.82 -2.21
C TYR A 296 -13.98 -12.85 -2.52
N TYR A 297 -14.35 -12.07 -1.50
CA TYR A 297 -15.35 -11.00 -1.58
C TYR A 297 -16.77 -11.45 -1.98
N LYS A 298 -17.12 -12.72 -1.74
CA LYS A 298 -18.44 -13.29 -2.03
C LYS A 298 -19.44 -13.18 -0.87
N GLU A 299 -18.96 -12.92 0.34
CA GLU A 299 -19.77 -12.72 1.54
C GLU A 299 -19.90 -11.23 1.88
N THR A 300 -20.81 -10.88 2.80
CA THR A 300 -21.01 -9.51 3.30
C THR A 300 -20.94 -9.49 4.83
N PRO A 301 -20.26 -8.50 5.45
CA PRO A 301 -19.52 -7.40 4.84
C PRO A 301 -18.19 -7.86 4.21
N THR A 302 -17.65 -7.07 3.28
CA THR A 302 -16.35 -7.33 2.63
C THR A 302 -15.67 -6.02 2.22
N ASN A 303 -14.37 -6.05 1.92
CA ASN A 303 -13.67 -4.87 1.40
C ASN A 303 -14.05 -4.62 -0.07
N HIS A 304 -15.04 -3.77 -0.29
CA HIS A 304 -15.47 -3.43 -1.65
C HIS A 304 -14.45 -2.59 -2.42
N TYR A 305 -13.59 -1.83 -1.74
CA TYR A 305 -12.43 -1.19 -2.38
C TYR A 305 -11.57 -2.22 -3.08
N SER A 306 -11.06 -3.19 -2.32
CA SER A 306 -10.21 -4.25 -2.84
C SER A 306 -10.92 -5.10 -3.90
N ARG A 307 -12.18 -5.50 -3.66
CA ARG A 307 -13.00 -6.27 -4.61
C ARG A 307 -13.06 -5.58 -5.99
N ILE A 308 -13.33 -4.28 -6.01
CA ILE A 308 -13.49 -3.53 -7.25
C ILE A 308 -12.12 -3.29 -7.91
N VAL A 309 -11.06 -2.97 -7.16
CA VAL A 309 -9.71 -2.81 -7.71
C VAL A 309 -9.25 -4.10 -8.41
N HIS A 310 -9.38 -5.27 -7.76
CA HIS A 310 -9.05 -6.57 -8.38
C HIS A 310 -9.87 -6.88 -9.64
N ASN A 311 -11.11 -6.39 -9.75
CA ASN A 311 -11.92 -6.58 -10.94
C ASN A 311 -11.37 -5.84 -12.17
N TYR A 312 -10.62 -4.75 -11.97
CA TYR A 312 -9.99 -3.97 -13.04
C TYR A 312 -8.50 -4.27 -13.24
N LEU A 313 -7.90 -5.13 -12.41
CA LEU A 313 -6.53 -5.61 -12.60
C LEU A 313 -6.51 -6.65 -13.73
N VAL A 314 -5.70 -6.41 -14.76
CA VAL A 314 -5.50 -7.41 -15.82
C VAL A 314 -4.73 -8.59 -15.22
N GLY A 315 -5.32 -9.78 -15.35
CA GLY A 315 -4.86 -10.98 -14.65
C GLY A 315 -5.22 -11.05 -13.17
N GLY A 316 -5.93 -10.05 -12.61
CA GLY A 316 -6.45 -10.02 -11.24
C GLY A 316 -5.40 -9.83 -10.14
N ARG A 317 -4.18 -9.40 -10.49
CA ARG A 317 -3.02 -9.34 -9.58
C ARG A 317 -2.57 -7.91 -9.29
N GLY A 318 -2.48 -7.55 -8.01
CA GLY A 318 -2.06 -6.24 -7.52
C GLY A 318 -2.41 -6.07 -6.04
N TYR A 319 -1.71 -5.19 -5.33
CA TYR A 319 -1.78 -5.09 -3.87
C TYR A 319 -2.85 -4.08 -3.44
N ALA A 320 -4.06 -4.49 -3.06
CA ALA A 320 -5.17 -3.57 -2.78
C ALA A 320 -5.44 -3.34 -1.27
N PHE A 321 -4.74 -4.04 -0.38
CA PHE A 321 -4.71 -3.81 1.06
C PHE A 321 -3.42 -4.38 1.67
N ALA A 322 -3.03 -3.98 2.88
CA ALA A 322 -1.69 -4.20 3.44
C ALA A 322 -1.18 -5.66 3.56
N TYR A 323 -2.04 -6.67 3.42
CA TYR A 323 -1.67 -8.09 3.50
C TYR A 323 -2.26 -8.94 2.36
N ASP A 324 -2.39 -8.34 1.17
CA ASP A 324 -2.92 -9.01 -0.04
C ASP A 324 -2.01 -10.14 -0.55
N ASP A 325 -0.78 -10.20 -0.04
CA ASP A 325 0.21 -11.24 -0.31
C ASP A 325 -0.05 -12.53 0.47
N VAL A 326 -0.90 -12.50 1.51
CA VAL A 326 -1.34 -13.72 2.20
C VAL A 326 -2.27 -14.51 1.29
N ASN A 327 -1.76 -15.58 0.68
CA ASN A 327 -2.51 -16.41 -0.25
C ASN A 327 -2.26 -17.90 0.04
N PRO A 328 -3.15 -18.80 -0.41
CA PRO A 328 -2.83 -20.23 -0.48
C PRO A 328 -1.57 -20.49 -1.32
N ASP A 329 -0.89 -21.59 -1.05
CA ASP A 329 0.32 -21.97 -1.79
C ASP A 329 0.06 -22.03 -3.30
N GLY A 330 0.91 -21.34 -4.08
CA GLY A 330 0.80 -21.26 -5.54
C GLY A 330 -0.11 -20.14 -6.05
N GLU A 331 -0.75 -19.36 -5.18
CA GLU A 331 -1.48 -18.16 -5.53
C GLU A 331 -0.65 -16.88 -5.34
N ASN A 332 -0.96 -15.83 -6.11
CA ASN A 332 -0.30 -14.53 -6.04
C ASN A 332 -1.30 -13.42 -6.36
N ALA A 333 -2.26 -13.18 -5.47
CA ALA A 333 -3.27 -12.13 -5.65
C ALA A 333 -2.65 -10.72 -5.57
N ALA A 334 -1.62 -10.54 -4.74
CA ALA A 334 -0.89 -9.28 -4.60
C ALA A 334 -0.07 -8.87 -5.83
N GLY A 335 0.24 -9.79 -6.74
CA GLY A 335 1.10 -9.50 -7.88
C GLY A 335 2.54 -9.17 -7.47
N VAL A 336 3.09 -9.85 -6.48
CA VAL A 336 4.51 -9.73 -6.13
C VAL A 336 5.34 -10.45 -7.18
N VAL A 337 6.40 -9.81 -7.67
CA VAL A 337 7.45 -10.48 -8.46
C VAL A 337 8.70 -10.62 -7.60
N SER A 338 9.36 -11.78 -7.64
CA SER A 338 10.50 -12.03 -6.77
C SER A 338 11.47 -13.07 -7.33
N GLY A 339 12.72 -13.02 -6.87
CA GLY A 339 13.68 -14.08 -7.15
C GLY A 339 15.14 -13.66 -6.95
N PRO A 340 16.05 -14.65 -7.02
CA PRO A 340 17.47 -14.40 -6.90
C PRO A 340 18.06 -13.82 -8.18
N SER A 341 19.18 -13.10 -8.06
CA SER A 341 19.96 -12.59 -9.20
C SER A 341 19.12 -11.76 -10.20
N PRO A 342 18.38 -10.72 -9.75
CA PRO A 342 17.60 -9.90 -10.64
C PRO A 342 18.49 -9.21 -11.68
N GLN A 343 18.03 -9.14 -12.94
CA GLN A 343 18.75 -8.49 -14.03
C GLN A 343 18.09 -7.17 -14.41
N GLU A 344 16.76 -7.17 -14.51
CA GLU A 344 15.99 -6.01 -14.95
C GLU A 344 14.63 -5.98 -14.26
N LEU A 345 14.27 -4.81 -13.73
CA LEU A 345 12.90 -4.47 -13.37
C LEU A 345 12.39 -3.45 -14.39
N ALA A 346 11.38 -3.81 -15.17
CA ALA A 346 10.76 -2.92 -16.13
C ALA A 346 9.39 -2.44 -15.63
N ILE A 347 9.13 -1.14 -15.66
CA ILE A 347 7.86 -0.52 -15.28
C ILE A 347 7.18 0.01 -16.54
N THR A 348 5.91 -0.32 -16.73
CA THR A 348 5.07 0.19 -17.81
C THR A 348 4.11 1.23 -17.27
N ILE A 349 4.04 2.39 -17.91
CA ILE A 349 3.26 3.55 -17.45
C ILE A 349 2.14 3.84 -18.44
N GLY A 350 0.90 3.96 -17.96
CA GLY A 350 -0.28 4.27 -18.79
C GLY A 350 -1.30 3.13 -18.92
N GLY A 351 -1.19 2.10 -18.05
CA GLY A 351 -2.10 0.95 -18.03
C GLY A 351 -1.70 -0.17 -19.01
N ALA A 352 -2.32 -1.33 -18.81
CA ALA A 352 -2.10 -2.54 -19.60
C ALA A 352 -2.48 -2.38 -21.09
#